data_AF-A0A812QXL7-F1
#
_entry.id   AF-A0A812QXL7-F1
#
_cell.length_a   1.000
_cell.length_b   1.000
_cell.length_c   1.000
_cell.angle_alpha   90.00
_cell.angle_beta   90.00
_cell.angle_gamma   90.00
#
_symmetry.space_group_name_H-M   'P 1'
#
loop_
_entity.id
_entity.type
_entity.pdbx_description
1 polymer ?
#
loop_
_entity_poly.entity_id
_entity_poly.type
_entity_poly.pdbx_seq_one_letter_code
_entity_poly.pdbx_strand_id
1 'polypeptide(L)'
;MSGSSRSRLFWHCGRQSGCNFFRWVTHLERLSSQVWWQRLESFTLVQDTGFRADDLLQGAVGDCWFLSALAVIAERPDLILRLFRGETTTHRSGRYEVQLFLEGQWTTVVVDDQLPCIGSAAQRRPDGSGLAFSRAKDRQLWVPLVEKAYAKAHGSYKAISGGSVAEALLDLTGAPCESIDLEDLDRSPG
;
A
#
# COMPACT_ATOMS: atom_id res chain seq x y z
N MET A 1 -14.28 -12.17 24.66
CA MET A 1 -15.39 -11.66 23.82
C MET A 1 -14.88 -11.64 22.39
N SER A 2 -15.28 -12.64 21.60
CA SER A 2 -14.75 -12.91 20.26
C SER A 2 -15.44 -12.03 19.21
N GLY A 3 -14.70 -11.09 18.62
CA GLY A 3 -15.11 -10.37 17.42
C GLY A 3 -14.87 -11.24 16.19
N SER A 4 -15.95 -11.66 15.55
CA SER A 4 -15.94 -12.54 14.37
C SER A 4 -15.48 -11.79 13.12
N SER A 5 -14.26 -12.05 12.64
CA SER A 5 -13.79 -11.66 11.30
C SER A 5 -14.13 -12.72 10.23
N ARG A 6 -15.13 -13.58 10.48
CA ARG A 6 -15.55 -14.64 9.55
C ARG A 6 -16.82 -14.26 8.79
N SER A 7 -16.72 -13.40 7.77
CA SER A 7 -17.69 -13.36 6.65
C SER A 7 -17.43 -12.27 5.58
N ARG A 8 -16.21 -12.17 5.03
CA ARG A 8 -16.06 -11.57 3.68
C ARG A 8 -15.58 -12.64 2.72
N LEU A 9 -16.53 -13.50 2.37
CA LEU A 9 -16.41 -14.51 1.33
C LEU A 9 -15.95 -13.85 0.03
N PHE A 10 -14.95 -14.48 -0.58
CA PHE A 10 -14.57 -14.30 -1.97
C PHE A 10 -15.82 -14.46 -2.85
N TRP A 11 -16.38 -13.35 -3.35
CA TRP A 11 -17.50 -13.43 -4.29
C TRP A 11 -16.94 -13.57 -5.70
N HIS A 12 -17.22 -14.73 -6.31
CA HIS A 12 -16.99 -14.98 -7.73
C HIS A 12 -17.58 -13.84 -8.58
N CYS A 13 -16.77 -13.29 -9.47
CA CYS A 13 -17.23 -12.40 -10.53
C CYS A 13 -18.03 -13.24 -11.53
N GLY A 14 -19.36 -13.23 -11.40
CA GLY A 14 -20.28 -13.79 -12.38
C GLY A 14 -20.14 -13.06 -13.71
N ARG A 15 -20.20 -13.80 -14.81
CA ARG A 15 -19.83 -13.41 -16.17
C ARG A 15 -20.79 -12.40 -16.85
N GLN A 16 -21.35 -11.44 -16.13
CA GLN A 16 -22.23 -10.41 -16.70
C GLN A 16 -21.87 -9.03 -16.13
N SER A 17 -21.35 -8.19 -17.03
CA SER A 17 -21.30 -6.72 -16.98
C SER A 17 -21.00 -6.07 -15.62
N GLY A 18 -19.72 -5.75 -15.40
CA GLY A 18 -19.29 -4.69 -14.48
C GLY A 18 -19.04 -5.16 -13.05
N CYS A 19 -17.84 -5.68 -12.79
CA CYS A 19 -17.38 -5.93 -11.42
C CYS A 19 -17.04 -4.59 -10.75
N ASN A 20 -17.98 -4.04 -9.98
CA ASN A 20 -17.75 -2.85 -9.15
C ASN A 20 -17.07 -3.17 -7.80
N PHE A 21 -16.51 -4.38 -7.64
CA PHE A 21 -15.93 -4.89 -6.38
C PHE A 21 -14.77 -4.05 -5.84
N PHE A 22 -14.00 -3.40 -6.72
CA PHE A 22 -12.79 -2.65 -6.37
C PHE A 22 -12.96 -1.14 -6.46
N ARG A 23 -14.17 -0.66 -6.79
CA ARG A 23 -14.50 0.78 -6.86
C ARG A 23 -14.79 1.35 -5.47
N TRP A 24 -13.95 1.05 -4.48
CA TRP A 24 -13.96 1.71 -3.17
C TRP A 24 -13.29 3.07 -3.32
N VAL A 25 -14.04 4.00 -3.91
CA VAL A 25 -13.56 5.32 -4.31
C VAL A 25 -13.99 6.34 -3.27
N THR A 26 -13.01 6.68 -2.43
CA THR A 26 -12.71 8.04 -1.96
C THR A 26 -13.92 8.93 -1.61
N HIS A 27 -14.12 9.18 -0.31
CA HIS A 27 -14.78 10.41 0.16
C HIS A 27 -13.83 11.63 0.00
N LEU A 28 -13.19 11.75 -1.17
CA LEU A 28 -12.53 12.96 -1.63
C LEU A 28 -13.51 13.59 -2.61
N GLU A 29 -14.47 14.36 -2.09
CA GLU A 29 -15.59 14.94 -2.87
C GLU A 29 -15.13 15.77 -4.07
N ARG A 30 -13.86 16.19 -4.11
CA ARG A 30 -13.23 16.89 -5.24
C ARG A 30 -12.55 16.00 -6.29
N LEU A 31 -12.18 14.76 -5.97
CA LEU A 31 -11.39 13.89 -6.85
C LEU A 31 -12.19 12.70 -7.40
N SER A 32 -13.36 12.40 -6.83
CA SER A 32 -14.19 11.25 -7.24
C SER A 32 -14.62 11.29 -8.71
N SER A 33 -14.74 12.48 -9.31
CA SER A 33 -15.08 12.66 -10.74
C SER A 33 -13.87 12.58 -11.69
N GLN A 34 -12.64 12.53 -11.15
CA GLN A 34 -11.40 12.55 -11.94
C GLN A 34 -10.52 11.30 -11.74
N VAL A 35 -10.93 10.37 -10.88
CA VAL A 35 -10.20 9.12 -10.62
C VAL A 35 -10.80 7.97 -11.40
N TRP A 36 -9.96 7.26 -12.17
CA TRP A 36 -10.30 5.97 -12.79
C TRP A 36 -9.35 4.88 -12.31
N TRP A 37 -9.78 3.63 -12.44
CA TRP A 37 -8.97 2.47 -12.07
C TRP A 37 -8.37 1.85 -13.32
N GLN A 38 -7.08 1.54 -13.28
CA GLN A 38 -6.37 0.99 -14.43
C GLN A 38 -5.39 -0.10 -13.99
N ARG A 39 -5.32 -1.18 -14.78
CA ARG A 39 -4.22 -2.16 -14.71
C ARG A 39 -3.02 -1.64 -15.49
N LEU A 40 -1.83 -1.73 -14.91
CA LEU A 40 -0.57 -1.30 -15.54
C LEU A 40 0.17 -2.51 -16.11
N GLU A 41 -0.22 -2.96 -17.30
CA GLU A 41 0.28 -4.22 -17.89
C GLU A 41 1.80 -4.26 -18.16
N SER A 42 2.43 -3.10 -18.33
CA SER A 42 3.88 -2.98 -18.54
C SER A 42 4.69 -2.87 -17.25
N PHE A 43 4.04 -2.95 -16.09
CA PHE A 43 4.68 -2.83 -14.78
C PHE A 43 4.95 -4.21 -14.19
N THR A 44 6.01 -4.31 -13.40
CA THR A 44 6.34 -5.54 -12.66
C THR A 44 6.09 -5.38 -11.18
N LEU A 45 5.96 -6.49 -10.43
CA LEU A 45 5.88 -6.42 -8.97
C LEU A 45 7.08 -5.66 -8.41
N VAL A 46 8.27 -6.13 -8.76
CA VAL A 46 9.58 -5.56 -8.41
C VAL A 46 10.53 -5.77 -9.60
N GLN A 47 11.47 -4.86 -9.82
CA GLN A 47 12.52 -5.02 -10.83
C GLN A 47 13.69 -5.87 -10.29
N ASP A 48 14.64 -6.20 -11.16
CA ASP A 48 15.88 -6.92 -10.78
C ASP A 48 16.72 -6.16 -9.74
N THR A 49 16.52 -4.85 -9.61
CA THR A 49 17.13 -4.00 -8.58
C THR A 49 16.60 -4.29 -7.16
N GLY A 50 15.52 -5.04 -7.04
CA GLY A 50 14.87 -5.40 -5.78
C GLY A 50 14.03 -4.28 -5.18
N PHE A 51 13.55 -4.51 -3.96
CA PHE A 51 12.76 -3.54 -3.19
C PHE A 51 13.69 -2.48 -2.58
N ARG A 52 13.89 -1.34 -3.26
CA ARG A 52 14.79 -0.29 -2.75
C ARG A 52 14.01 0.83 -2.07
N ALA A 53 14.52 1.33 -0.94
CA ALA A 53 13.95 2.50 -0.27
C ALA A 53 13.92 3.75 -1.17
N ASP A 54 14.91 3.89 -2.07
CA ASP A 54 14.96 5.00 -3.03
C ASP A 54 13.84 4.97 -4.08
N ASP A 55 13.13 3.85 -4.22
CA ASP A 55 12.07 3.70 -5.22
C ASP A 55 10.76 4.35 -4.78
N LEU A 56 10.53 4.51 -3.47
CA LEU A 56 9.27 5.02 -2.94
C LEU A 56 9.06 6.49 -3.30
N LEU A 57 7.90 6.77 -3.87
CA LEU A 57 7.48 8.11 -4.26
C LEU A 57 6.04 8.33 -3.78
N GLN A 58 5.87 9.31 -2.89
CA GLN A 58 4.55 9.67 -2.36
C GLN A 58 3.64 10.27 -3.44
N GLY A 59 2.34 9.99 -3.32
CA GLY A 59 1.30 10.57 -4.17
C GLY A 59 0.41 11.58 -3.42
N ALA A 60 -0.88 11.59 -3.76
CA ALA A 60 -1.82 12.60 -3.28
C ALA A 60 -2.45 12.31 -1.89
N VAL A 61 -2.05 11.23 -1.21
CA VAL A 61 -2.55 10.88 0.14
C VAL A 61 -1.56 11.35 1.20
N GLY A 62 -2.09 11.80 2.35
CA GLY A 62 -1.31 12.23 3.51
C GLY A 62 -0.79 11.06 4.35
N ASP A 63 -0.25 10.03 3.70
CA ASP A 63 0.26 8.80 4.31
C ASP A 63 1.80 8.70 4.29
N CYS A 64 2.47 9.87 4.28
CA CYS A 64 3.94 9.93 4.36
C CYS A 64 4.50 9.11 5.52
N TRP A 65 3.81 9.10 6.67
CA TRP A 65 4.15 8.30 7.84
C TRP A 65 4.26 6.79 7.52
N PHE A 66 3.33 6.28 6.71
CA PHE A 66 3.30 4.89 6.27
C PHE A 66 4.39 4.61 5.23
N LEU A 67 4.54 5.48 4.22
CA LEU A 67 5.58 5.31 3.21
C LEU A 67 6.99 5.44 3.79
N SER A 68 7.21 6.30 4.79
CA SER A 68 8.48 6.39 5.52
C SER A 68 8.78 5.10 6.27
N ALA A 69 7.80 4.50 6.95
CA ALA A 69 7.98 3.18 7.57
C ALA A 69 8.29 2.12 6.51
N LEU A 70 7.55 2.10 5.40
CA LEU A 70 7.78 1.14 4.31
C LEU A 70 9.19 1.27 3.69
N ALA A 71 9.72 2.49 3.59
CA ALA A 71 11.10 2.73 3.15
C ALA A 71 12.11 2.09 4.12
N VAL A 72 11.91 2.22 5.43
CA VAL A 72 12.75 1.54 6.45
C VAL A 72 12.66 0.01 6.31
N ILE A 73 11.46 -0.52 6.03
CA ILE A 73 11.29 -1.96 5.81
C ILE A 73 11.98 -2.44 4.52
N ALA A 74 12.02 -1.60 3.47
CA ALA A 74 12.69 -1.93 2.22
C ALA A 74 14.22 -2.09 2.38
N GLU A 75 14.84 -1.42 3.35
CA GLU A 75 16.26 -1.62 3.71
C GLU A 75 16.55 -3.01 4.31
N ARG A 76 15.50 -3.79 4.62
CA ARG A 76 15.58 -5.13 5.16
C ARG A 76 14.88 -6.13 4.24
N PRO A 77 15.62 -6.76 3.30
CA PRO A 77 15.07 -7.70 2.33
C PRO A 77 14.20 -8.79 2.96
N ASP A 78 14.57 -9.29 4.14
CA ASP A 78 13.82 -10.29 4.89
C ASP A 78 12.43 -9.80 5.33
N LEU A 79 12.31 -8.53 5.73
CA LEU A 79 11.06 -7.95 6.20
C LEU A 79 10.12 -7.61 5.03
N ILE A 80 10.65 -6.97 3.98
CA ILE A 80 9.85 -6.61 2.80
C ILE A 80 9.36 -7.86 2.03
N LEU A 81 10.19 -8.89 1.89
CA LEU A 81 9.78 -10.15 1.27
C LEU A 81 8.68 -10.86 2.06
N ARG A 82 8.69 -10.75 3.40
CA ARG A 82 7.62 -11.32 4.24
C ARG A 82 6.26 -10.69 3.91
N LEU A 83 6.21 -9.38 3.64
CA LEU A 83 4.98 -8.72 3.22
C LEU A 83 4.40 -9.37 1.96
N PHE A 84 5.24 -9.81 1.03
CA PHE A 84 4.83 -10.48 -0.21
C PHE A 84 4.87 -12.01 -0.15
N ARG A 85 4.98 -12.62 1.04
CA ARG A 85 5.10 -14.08 1.20
C ARG A 85 6.25 -14.71 0.38
N GLY A 86 7.31 -13.94 0.14
CA GLY A 86 8.46 -14.34 -0.67
C GLY A 86 8.26 -14.16 -2.19
N GLU A 87 7.11 -13.64 -2.64
CA GLU A 87 6.87 -13.41 -4.06
C GLU A 87 7.61 -12.17 -4.57
N THR A 88 8.26 -12.32 -5.72
CA THR A 88 8.94 -11.25 -6.44
C THR A 88 8.47 -11.11 -7.88
N THR A 89 7.52 -11.96 -8.31
CA THR A 89 7.07 -12.02 -9.70
C THR A 89 5.68 -11.44 -9.89
N THR A 90 5.43 -10.88 -11.07
CA THR A 90 4.10 -10.40 -11.45
C THR A 90 3.18 -11.57 -11.77
N HIS A 91 2.04 -11.65 -11.09
CA HIS A 91 1.04 -12.67 -11.40
C HIS A 91 0.15 -12.23 -12.58
N ARG A 92 0.02 -13.09 -13.60
CA ARG A 92 -0.90 -12.83 -14.74
C ARG A 92 -2.37 -12.71 -14.33
N SER A 93 -2.75 -13.29 -13.20
CA SER A 93 -4.08 -13.10 -12.61
C SER A 93 -4.30 -11.66 -12.15
N GLY A 94 -3.23 -10.93 -11.86
CA GLY A 94 -3.21 -9.62 -11.20
C GLY A 94 -3.81 -9.65 -9.80
N ARG A 95 -3.69 -10.79 -9.12
CA ARG A 95 -4.02 -10.96 -7.70
C ARG A 95 -2.71 -11.00 -6.91
N TYR A 96 -2.67 -10.24 -5.82
CA TYR A 96 -1.52 -10.15 -4.92
C TYR A 96 -1.99 -10.33 -3.48
N GLU A 97 -1.11 -10.90 -2.67
CA GLU A 97 -1.32 -11.09 -1.24
C GLU A 97 -0.27 -10.29 -0.48
N VAL A 98 -0.74 -9.40 0.39
CA VAL A 98 0.13 -8.60 1.25
C VAL A 98 -0.12 -9.01 2.71
N GLN A 99 0.92 -9.38 3.43
CA GLN A 99 0.85 -9.68 4.86
C GLN A 99 1.05 -8.40 5.68
N LEU A 100 0.10 -8.12 6.55
CA LEU A 100 0.14 -7.03 7.52
C LEU A 100 -0.12 -7.61 8.91
N PHE A 101 0.51 -7.05 9.92
CA PHE A 101 0.25 -7.38 11.32
C PHE A 101 -0.85 -6.47 11.84
N LEU A 102 -2.08 -6.98 11.91
CA LEU A 102 -3.26 -6.20 12.26
C LEU A 102 -3.94 -6.85 13.47
N GLU A 103 -4.39 -6.04 14.43
CA GLU A 103 -5.10 -6.52 15.63
C GLU A 103 -4.34 -7.63 16.40
N GLY A 104 -3.01 -7.57 16.39
CA GLY A 104 -2.15 -8.54 17.07
C GLY A 104 -1.89 -9.83 16.31
N GLN A 105 -2.28 -9.93 15.04
CA GLN A 105 -2.12 -11.14 14.23
C GLN A 105 -1.68 -10.84 12.79
N TRP A 106 -0.86 -11.74 12.22
CA TRP A 106 -0.53 -11.70 10.79
C TRP A 106 -1.76 -11.99 9.95
N THR A 107 -2.19 -10.98 9.21
CA THR A 107 -3.38 -10.99 8.36
C THR A 107 -2.99 -10.83 6.90
N THR A 108 -3.51 -11.71 6.04
CA THR A 108 -3.28 -11.62 4.59
C THR A 108 -4.37 -10.78 3.95
N VAL A 109 -3.96 -9.64 3.37
CA VAL A 109 -4.83 -8.76 2.61
C VAL A 109 -4.64 -9.00 1.12
N VAL A 110 -5.67 -9.54 0.48
CA VAL A 110 -5.66 -9.81 -0.96
C VAL A 110 -6.07 -8.56 -1.73
N VAL A 111 -5.27 -8.11 -2.69
CA VAL A 111 -5.57 -6.98 -3.57
C VAL A 111 -5.41 -7.38 -5.04
N ASP A 112 -6.11 -6.68 -5.94
CA ASP A 112 -5.81 -6.75 -7.36
C ASP A 112 -4.84 -5.64 -7.79
N ASP A 113 -4.40 -5.70 -9.04
CA ASP A 113 -3.50 -4.72 -9.68
C ASP A 113 -4.22 -3.55 -10.38
N GLN A 114 -5.52 -3.36 -10.12
CA GLN A 114 -6.19 -2.15 -10.55
C GLN A 114 -5.82 -1.01 -9.62
N LEU A 115 -5.10 0.00 -10.11
CA LEU A 115 -4.65 1.12 -9.29
C LEU A 115 -5.40 2.41 -9.65
N PRO A 116 -5.65 3.29 -8.66
CA PRO A 116 -6.32 4.55 -8.90
C PRO A 116 -5.38 5.51 -9.64
N CYS A 117 -5.88 6.07 -10.74
CA CYS A 117 -5.19 7.02 -11.59
C CYS A 117 -5.98 8.34 -11.66
N ILE A 118 -5.27 9.46 -11.82
CA ILE A 118 -5.83 10.80 -11.96
C ILE A 118 -5.19 11.55 -13.14
N GLY A 119 -5.92 12.52 -13.70
CA GLY A 119 -5.48 13.35 -14.84
C GLY A 119 -6.12 12.94 -16.17
N SER A 120 -5.50 13.30 -17.28
CA SER A 120 -5.88 12.80 -18.60
C SER A 120 -4.82 11.85 -19.16
N ALA A 121 -5.16 11.06 -20.18
CA ALA A 121 -4.18 10.20 -20.87
C ALA A 121 -2.98 11.00 -21.42
N ALA A 122 -3.17 12.30 -21.72
CA ALA A 122 -2.13 13.22 -22.17
C ALA A 122 -1.25 13.77 -21.04
N GLN A 123 -1.65 13.62 -19.78
CA GLN A 123 -0.93 14.09 -18.58
C GLN A 123 -0.18 12.94 -17.87
N ARG A 124 0.02 11.82 -18.55
CA ARG A 124 0.77 10.69 -17.99
C ARG A 124 2.20 11.12 -17.69
N ARG A 125 2.72 10.60 -16.56
CA ARG A 125 4.12 10.79 -16.18
C ARG A 125 5.04 10.07 -17.17
N PRO A 126 6.36 10.34 -17.17
CA PRO A 126 7.32 9.67 -18.05
C PRO A 126 7.33 8.13 -17.94
N ASP A 127 6.97 7.60 -16.77
CA ASP A 127 6.81 6.15 -16.56
C ASP A 127 5.55 5.58 -17.24
N GLY A 128 4.71 6.42 -17.85
CA GLY A 128 3.46 6.07 -18.53
C GLY A 128 2.27 5.91 -17.58
N SER A 129 2.45 6.14 -16.28
CA SER A 129 1.43 6.01 -15.25
C SER A 129 0.68 7.32 -14.99
N GLY A 130 -0.58 7.17 -14.59
CA GLY A 130 -1.40 8.24 -14.02
C GLY A 130 -1.64 8.05 -12.52
N LEU A 131 -0.82 7.26 -11.82
CA LEU A 131 -1.08 6.84 -10.44
C LEU A 131 -1.38 8.03 -9.52
N ALA A 132 -2.53 7.99 -8.85
CA ALA A 132 -3.00 9.06 -7.99
C ALA A 132 -2.26 9.10 -6.64
N PHE A 133 -1.90 7.93 -6.12
CA PHE A 133 -1.28 7.75 -4.82
C PHE A 133 0.18 7.31 -4.97
N SER A 134 0.71 6.52 -4.04
CA SER A 134 2.11 6.11 -4.06
C SER A 134 2.52 5.42 -5.37
N ARG A 135 3.83 5.45 -5.62
CA ARG A 135 4.46 4.86 -6.80
C ARG A 135 5.86 4.39 -6.44
N ALA A 136 6.33 3.42 -7.21
CA ALA A 136 7.72 3.00 -7.22
C ALA A 136 8.40 3.43 -8.52
N LYS A 137 9.69 3.74 -8.47
CA LYS A 137 10.50 4.00 -9.68
C LYS A 137 10.51 2.78 -10.61
N ASP A 138 10.88 3.02 -11.86
CA ASP A 138 11.13 1.98 -12.86
C ASP A 138 9.95 1.02 -13.07
N ARG A 139 8.73 1.56 -13.03
CA ARG A 139 7.49 0.83 -13.32
C ARG A 139 7.26 -0.39 -12.40
N GLN A 140 7.53 -0.22 -11.11
CA GLN A 140 7.30 -1.24 -10.09
C GLN A 140 5.94 -1.06 -9.40
N LEU A 141 5.36 -2.16 -8.93
CA LEU A 141 4.03 -2.19 -8.30
C LEU A 141 4.06 -2.43 -6.79
N TRP A 142 5.20 -2.82 -6.22
CA TRP A 142 5.26 -3.23 -4.82
C TRP A 142 4.79 -2.11 -3.85
N VAL A 143 5.20 -0.86 -4.07
CA VAL A 143 4.78 0.29 -3.25
C VAL A 143 3.26 0.52 -3.34
N PRO A 144 2.68 0.75 -4.54
CA PRO A 144 1.23 0.98 -4.63
C PRO A 144 0.39 -0.23 -4.22
N LEU A 145 0.89 -1.47 -4.36
CA LEU A 145 0.18 -2.66 -3.89
C LEU A 145 0.14 -2.74 -2.36
N VAL A 146 1.24 -2.42 -1.68
CA VAL A 146 1.30 -2.40 -0.21
C VAL A 146 0.44 -1.26 0.34
N GLU A 147 0.55 -0.06 -0.21
CA GLU A 147 -0.32 1.09 0.15
C GLU A 147 -1.80 0.73 -0.07
N LYS A 148 -2.14 0.09 -1.19
CA LYS A 148 -3.51 -0.37 -1.46
C LYS A 148 -4.00 -1.40 -0.46
N ALA A 149 -3.16 -2.36 -0.10
CA ALA A 149 -3.50 -3.38 0.89
C ALA A 149 -3.75 -2.74 2.27
N TYR A 150 -2.90 -1.79 2.65
CA TYR A 150 -3.07 -1.02 3.88
C TYR A 150 -4.36 -0.19 3.87
N ALA A 151 -4.58 0.61 2.81
CA ALA A 151 -5.83 1.35 2.61
C ALA A 151 -7.07 0.45 2.65
N LYS A 152 -7.00 -0.76 2.08
CA LYS A 152 -8.09 -1.75 2.11
C LYS A 152 -8.36 -2.25 3.52
N ALA A 153 -7.32 -2.53 4.31
CA ALA A 153 -7.47 -2.96 5.69
C ALA A 153 -8.11 -1.89 6.58
N HIS A 154 -7.76 -0.61 6.34
CA HIS A 154 -8.28 0.54 7.09
C HIS A 154 -9.56 1.15 6.49
N GLY A 155 -10.09 0.55 5.41
CA GLY A 155 -11.39 0.88 4.81
C GLY A 155 -11.35 1.83 3.61
N SER A 156 -10.36 2.72 3.48
CA SER A 156 -10.13 3.52 2.26
C SER A 156 -8.76 4.19 2.25
N TYR A 157 -8.32 4.69 1.09
CA TYR A 157 -7.14 5.57 0.98
C TYR A 157 -7.25 6.86 1.80
N LYS A 158 -8.47 7.37 2.02
CA LYS A 158 -8.67 8.53 2.90
C LYS A 158 -8.44 8.18 4.37
N ALA A 159 -8.74 6.94 4.76
CA ALA A 159 -8.64 6.49 6.15
C ALA A 159 -7.19 6.36 6.64
N ILE A 160 -6.23 6.25 5.73
CA ILE A 160 -4.79 6.17 6.05
C ILE A 160 -4.10 7.55 6.01
N SER A 161 -4.87 8.63 5.81
CA SER A 161 -4.35 9.99 5.83
C SER A 161 -4.19 10.49 7.28
N GLY A 162 -2.94 10.76 7.69
CA GLY A 162 -2.60 11.21 9.04
C GLY A 162 -2.52 10.07 10.06
N GLY A 163 -1.30 9.60 10.33
CA GLY A 163 -0.98 8.56 11.31
C GLY A 163 0.46 8.68 11.80
N SER A 164 0.99 7.64 12.44
CA SER A 164 2.33 7.65 13.05
C SER A 164 3.25 6.58 12.49
N VAL A 165 4.54 6.91 12.30
CA VAL A 165 5.54 5.95 11.80
C VAL A 165 5.63 4.71 12.70
N ALA A 166 5.48 4.87 14.01
CA ALA A 166 5.48 3.76 14.97
C ALA A 166 4.32 2.76 14.73
N GLU A 167 3.12 3.27 14.41
CA GLU A 167 1.98 2.44 14.03
C GLU A 167 2.26 1.66 12.74
N ALA A 168 2.77 2.34 11.70
CA ALA A 168 3.10 1.67 10.45
C ALA A 168 4.22 0.62 10.62
N LEU A 169 5.24 0.92 11.44
CA LEU A 169 6.30 -0.04 11.75
C LEU A 169 5.74 -1.26 12.48
N LEU A 170 4.85 -1.08 13.46
CA LEU A 170 4.17 -2.19 14.12
C LEU A 170 3.37 -3.02 13.10
N ASP A 171 2.60 -2.39 12.22
CA ASP A 171 1.75 -3.09 11.25
C ASP A 171 2.57 -3.81 10.16
N LEU A 172 3.73 -3.30 9.80
CA LEU A 172 4.61 -3.93 8.80
C LEU A 172 5.54 -5.00 9.42
N THR A 173 5.84 -4.90 10.72
CA THR A 173 6.84 -5.78 11.36
C THR A 173 6.28 -6.78 12.36
N GLY A 174 5.14 -6.46 12.99
CA GLY A 174 4.64 -7.11 14.19
C GLY A 174 5.50 -6.89 15.44
N ALA A 175 6.48 -5.99 15.39
CA ALA A 175 7.40 -5.70 16.49
C ALA A 175 6.95 -4.46 17.29
N PRO A 176 7.16 -4.45 18.61
CA PRO A 176 6.90 -3.25 19.42
C PRO A 176 7.79 -2.09 18.95
N CYS A 177 7.23 -0.89 19.01
CA CYS A 177 7.91 0.35 18.60
C CYS A 177 8.00 1.30 19.79
N GLU A 178 9.17 1.92 19.96
CA GLU A 178 9.41 2.99 20.93
C GLU A 178 9.75 4.29 20.18
N SER A 179 9.49 5.43 20.82
CA SER A 179 9.86 6.75 20.31
C SER A 179 10.67 7.46 21.36
N ILE A 180 11.85 7.93 20.97
CA ILE A 180 12.78 8.62 21.85
C ILE A 180 12.72 10.10 21.48
N ASP A 181 12.33 10.93 22.44
CA ASP A 181 12.41 12.39 22.29
C ASP A 181 13.87 12.82 22.47
N LEU A 182 14.42 13.49 21.46
CA LEU A 182 15.80 13.95 21.49
C LEU A 182 15.98 15.16 22.42
N GLU A 183 14.94 15.97 22.64
CA GLU A 183 15.03 17.14 23.52
C GLU A 183 15.09 16.75 25.00
N ASP A 184 14.48 15.62 25.37
CA ASP A 184 14.52 15.10 26.74
C ASP A 184 15.87 14.48 27.09
N LEU A 185 16.64 14.00 26.09
CA LEU A 185 17.99 13.46 26.31
C LEU A 185 18.99 14.54 26.72
N ASP A 186 18.87 15.74 26.14
CA ASP A 186 19.73 16.90 26.44
C ASP A 186 19.43 17.53 27.81
N ARG A 187 18.33 17.15 28.48
CA ARG A 187 17.92 17.66 29.81
C ARG A 187 18.39 16.80 30.98
N SER A 188 19.18 15.75 30.74
CA SER A 188 19.73 14.91 31.80
C SER A 188 20.75 15.71 32.64
N PRO A 189 20.53 15.95 33.95
CA PRO A 189 21.53 16.60 34.77
C PRO A 189 22.71 15.64 34.95
N GLY A 190 23.92 16.12 34.60
CA GLY A 190 25.18 15.40 34.81
C GLY A 190 25.60 15.31 36.28
#